data_AF-A0A2V6ECH3-F1
#
_entry.id   AF-A0A2V6ECH3-F1
#
_cell.length_a   1.000
_cell.length_b   1.000
_cell.length_c   1.000
_cell.angle_alpha   90.00
_cell.angle_beta   90.00
_cell.angle_gamma   90.00
#
_symmetry.space_group_name_H-M   'P 1'
#
loop_
_entity.id
_entity.type
_entity.pdbx_description
1 polymer ?
#
loop_
_entity_poly.entity_id
_entity_poly.type
_entity_poly.pdbx_seq_one_letter_code
_entity_poly.pdbx_strand_id
1 'polypeptide(L)'
;MHEATLRDFLAGAVTTDVLRQDLVGTVEKLGDKMHRHHIASLEGEFHVNTSHLVRVCDAVLSGGLDPAYLKTIGFCMIASDYFHWDDDTQEAERVGETLHDWASPEINYPLTLETVRLFRERLATGKDVFKDTRMT
;
A
#
# COMPACT_ATOMS: atom_id res chain seq x y z
N MET A 1 -4.58 11.61 2.31
CA MET A 1 -3.83 10.67 3.15
C MET A 1 -2.56 11.39 3.51
N HIS A 2 -2.09 11.28 4.74
CA HIS A 2 -0.81 11.84 5.16
C HIS A 2 0.27 10.75 5.08
N GLU A 3 1.37 11.03 4.37
CA GLU A 3 2.48 10.09 4.20
C GLU A 3 3.11 9.68 5.55
N ALA A 4 3.16 10.61 6.52
CA ALA A 4 3.63 10.32 7.88
C ALA A 4 2.77 9.24 8.57
N THR A 5 1.44 9.28 8.43
CA THR A 5 0.55 8.26 8.98
C THR A 5 0.77 6.91 8.32
N LEU A 6 0.99 6.89 7.00
CA LEU A 6 1.31 5.67 6.27
C LEU A 6 2.67 5.10 6.74
N ARG A 7 3.72 5.93 6.81
CA ARG A 7 5.04 5.55 7.35
C ARG A 7 4.89 4.93 8.73
N ASP A 8 4.19 5.62 9.65
CA ASP A 8 4.02 5.15 11.03
C ASP A 8 3.27 3.83 11.08
N PHE A 9 2.31 3.62 10.18
CA PHE A 9 1.62 2.34 10.07
C PHE A 9 2.58 1.25 9.61
N LEU A 10 3.37 1.49 8.55
CA LEU A 10 4.35 0.54 8.02
C LEU A 10 5.42 0.18 9.06
N ALA A 11 5.89 1.16 9.84
CA ALA A 11 6.81 0.99 10.95
C ALA A 11 6.17 0.35 12.21
N GLY A 12 4.85 0.20 12.23
CA GLY A 12 4.10 -0.37 13.34
C GLY A 12 3.87 0.56 14.54
N ALA A 13 4.15 1.85 14.38
CA ALA A 13 3.92 2.88 15.38
C ALA A 13 2.45 3.28 15.53
N VAL A 14 1.63 3.14 14.48
CA VAL A 14 0.17 3.35 14.55
C VAL A 14 -0.62 2.11 14.14
N THR A 15 -1.88 2.07 14.58
CA THR A 15 -2.80 0.96 14.32
C THR A 15 -3.50 1.10 12.97
N THR A 16 -4.11 0.00 12.51
CA THR A 16 -4.96 0.00 11.33
C THR A 16 -6.14 0.97 11.41
N ASP A 17 -6.71 1.17 12.61
CA ASP A 17 -7.81 2.14 12.81
C ASP A 17 -7.38 3.57 12.51
N VAL A 18 -6.17 3.95 12.96
CA VAL A 18 -5.61 5.28 12.71
C VAL A 18 -5.38 5.49 11.21
N LEU A 19 -4.79 4.51 10.52
CA LEU A 19 -4.60 4.58 9.07
C LEU A 19 -5.94 4.65 8.33
N ARG A 20 -6.95 3.86 8.74
CA ARG A 20 -8.28 3.89 8.13
C ARG A 20 -8.94 5.26 8.25
N GLN A 21 -8.88 5.88 9.43
CA GLN A 21 -9.44 7.22 9.63
C GLN A 21 -8.79 8.26 8.71
N ASP A 22 -7.47 8.17 8.53
CA ASP A 22 -6.73 9.05 7.61
C ASP A 22 -7.15 8.85 6.14
N LEU A 23 -7.34 7.59 5.75
CA LEU A 23 -7.83 7.22 4.42
C LEU A 23 -9.27 7.69 4.16
N VAL A 24 -10.19 7.45 5.09
CA VAL A 24 -11.60 7.88 4.99
C VAL A 24 -11.69 9.40 4.87
N GLY A 25 -10.95 10.14 5.70
CA GLY A 25 -10.90 11.60 5.66
C GLY A 25 -10.29 12.17 4.36
N THR A 26 -9.72 11.32 3.50
CA THR A 26 -9.24 11.68 2.16
C THR A 26 -10.31 11.50 1.09
N VAL A 27 -11.14 10.46 1.21
CA VAL A 27 -12.19 10.13 0.24
C VAL A 27 -13.39 11.09 0.35
N GLU A 28 -13.77 11.51 1.56
CA GLU A 28 -14.84 12.53 1.74
C GLU A 28 -14.43 13.93 1.23
N LYS A 29 -13.14 14.24 1.19
CA LYS A 29 -12.62 15.57 0.79
C LYS A 29 -12.51 15.79 -0.72
N LEU A 30 -12.84 14.81 -1.55
CA LEU A 30 -12.98 15.04 -3.00
C LEU A 30 -14.24 15.86 -3.35
N GLY A 31 -15.16 16.06 -2.40
CA GLY A 31 -16.29 16.98 -2.49
C GLY A 31 -15.99 18.33 -1.86
N ASP A 32 -15.51 19.27 -2.67
CA ASP A 32 -15.64 20.73 -2.48
C ASP A 32 -15.13 21.31 -1.13
N LYS A 33 -13.80 21.50 -1.02
CA LYS A 33 -13.14 22.72 -0.48
C LYS A 33 -11.64 22.50 -0.26
N MET A 34 -10.85 23.40 -0.84
CA MET A 34 -9.42 23.54 -0.58
C MET A 34 -9.21 23.90 0.91
N HIS A 35 -8.69 22.95 1.68
CA HIS A 35 -8.15 23.22 3.00
C HIS A 35 -6.64 23.00 2.96
N ARG A 36 -5.90 24.03 3.36
CA ARG A 36 -4.45 24.04 3.48
C ARG A 36 -4.06 23.07 4.60
N HIS A 37 -3.91 21.80 4.26
CA HIS A 37 -3.42 20.78 5.18
C HIS A 37 -1.92 21.03 5.38
N HIS A 38 -1.53 21.16 6.64
CA HIS A 38 -0.14 21.14 7.04
C HIS A 38 0.39 19.76 6.67
N ILE A 39 1.01 19.64 5.49
CA ILE A 39 1.81 18.48 5.13
C ILE A 39 2.96 18.53 6.13
N ALA A 40 2.86 17.76 7.21
CA ALA A 40 4.04 17.38 7.95
C ALA A 40 4.87 16.55 6.97
N SER A 41 5.81 17.19 6.27
CA SER A 41 6.84 16.49 5.52
C SER A 41 7.38 15.39 6.42
N LEU A 42 7.49 14.19 5.86
CA LEU A 42 8.33 13.17 6.43
C LEU A 42 9.70 13.80 6.77
N GLU A 43 10.07 13.80 8.05
CA GLU A 43 11.46 14.07 8.43
C GLU A 43 12.28 12.85 7.98
N GLY A 44 12.82 12.93 6.77
CA GLY A 44 13.69 11.91 6.18
C GLY A 44 12.99 10.93 5.24
N GLU A 45 13.80 10.10 4.60
CA GLU A 45 13.40 9.04 3.69
C GLU A 45 12.96 7.79 4.46
N PHE A 46 11.99 7.04 3.93
CA PHE A 46 11.55 5.77 4.48
C PHE A 46 11.79 4.64 3.48
N HIS A 47 12.61 3.66 3.88
CA HIS A 47 12.87 2.49 3.07
C HIS A 47 11.75 1.45 3.22
N VAL A 48 11.10 1.15 2.10
CA VAL A 48 10.00 0.19 1.98
C VAL A 48 10.58 -1.17 1.61
N ASN A 49 10.17 -2.20 2.34
CA ASN A 49 10.52 -3.58 2.09
C ASN A 49 9.26 -4.46 2.01
N THR A 50 9.42 -5.74 1.70
CA THR A 50 8.28 -6.65 1.53
C THR A 50 7.46 -6.82 2.81
N SER A 51 8.09 -6.79 3.98
CA SER A 51 7.40 -6.93 5.26
C SER A 51 6.44 -5.76 5.55
N HIS A 52 6.80 -4.55 5.12
CA HIS A 52 5.93 -3.37 5.20
C HIS A 52 4.66 -3.57 4.36
N LEU A 53 4.78 -4.07 3.13
CA LEU A 53 3.62 -4.34 2.28
C LEU A 53 2.77 -5.53 2.78
N VAL A 54 3.41 -6.57 3.35
CA VAL A 54 2.69 -7.68 4.02
C VAL A 54 1.81 -7.16 5.14
N ARG A 55 2.29 -6.19 5.93
CA ARG A 55 1.50 -5.56 7.00
C ARG A 55 0.24 -4.85 6.47
N VAL A 56 0.32 -4.20 5.31
CA VAL A 56 -0.85 -3.60 4.64
C VAL A 56 -1.82 -4.70 4.20
N CYS A 57 -1.33 -5.79 3.59
CA CYS A 57 -2.18 -6.93 3.23
C CYS A 57 -2.87 -7.53 4.46
N ASP A 58 -2.16 -7.71 5.57
CA ASP A 58 -2.72 -8.24 6.82
C ASP A 58 -3.83 -7.35 7.37
N ALA A 59 -3.67 -6.03 7.29
CA ALA A 59 -4.72 -5.08 7.67
C ALA A 59 -5.98 -5.21 6.80
N VAL A 60 -5.83 -5.49 5.50
CA VAL A 60 -6.98 -5.77 4.62
C VAL A 60 -7.61 -7.13 4.93
N LEU A 61 -6.81 -8.18 5.05
CA LEU A 61 -7.30 -9.55 5.25
C LEU A 61 -7.95 -9.77 6.61
N SER A 62 -7.60 -8.97 7.61
CA SER A 62 -8.27 -8.93 8.92
C SER A 62 -9.55 -8.08 8.93
N GLY A 63 -9.90 -7.45 7.80
CA GLY A 63 -11.06 -6.55 7.69
C GLY A 63 -10.84 -5.16 8.30
N GLY A 64 -9.61 -4.84 8.68
CA GLY A 64 -9.26 -3.52 9.21
C GLY A 64 -9.16 -2.43 8.15
N LEU A 65 -8.92 -2.79 6.89
CA LEU A 65 -8.95 -1.91 5.71
C LEU A 65 -9.79 -2.53 4.59
N ASP A 66 -10.52 -1.69 3.87
CA ASP A 66 -11.14 -2.08 2.61
C ASP A 66 -10.05 -2.32 1.53
N PRO A 67 -10.10 -3.42 0.75
CA PRO A 67 -9.18 -3.64 -0.37
C PRO A 67 -9.05 -2.46 -1.34
N ALA A 68 -10.10 -1.66 -1.53
CA ALA A 68 -10.09 -0.50 -2.40
C ALA A 68 -9.06 0.56 -1.98
N TYR A 69 -8.70 0.63 -0.70
CA TYR A 69 -7.67 1.57 -0.22
C TYR A 69 -6.26 1.22 -0.70
N LEU A 70 -5.99 -0.01 -1.14
CA LEU A 70 -4.68 -0.38 -1.69
C LEU A 70 -4.33 0.46 -2.91
N LYS A 71 -5.31 0.87 -3.73
CA LYS A 71 -5.08 1.78 -4.85
C LYS A 71 -4.51 3.12 -4.40
N THR A 72 -5.12 3.72 -3.38
CA THR A 72 -4.64 5.00 -2.82
C THR A 72 -3.27 4.84 -2.17
N ILE A 73 -3.03 3.73 -1.46
CA ILE A 73 -1.74 3.44 -0.82
C ILE A 73 -0.64 3.24 -1.88
N GLY A 74 -0.87 2.40 -2.88
CA GLY A 74 0.07 2.14 -3.96
C GLY A 74 0.43 3.41 -4.71
N PHE A 75 -0.57 4.20 -5.11
CA PHE A 75 -0.33 5.48 -5.77
C PHE A 75 0.45 6.47 -4.90
N CYS A 76 0.10 6.58 -3.61
CA CYS A 76 0.81 7.44 -2.66
C CYS A 76 2.29 7.09 -2.57
N MET A 77 2.62 5.80 -2.41
CA MET A 77 4.02 5.36 -2.27
C MET A 77 4.82 5.51 -3.56
N ILE A 78 4.22 5.28 -4.74
CA ILE A 78 4.90 5.47 -6.03
C ILE A 78 5.16 6.94 -6.33
N ALA A 79 4.23 7.82 -5.99
CA ALA A 79 4.30 9.25 -6.31
C ALA A 79 5.08 10.07 -5.27
N SER A 80 5.52 9.44 -4.16
CA SER A 80 6.18 10.12 -3.05
C SER A 80 7.69 10.19 -3.26
N ASP A 81 8.27 11.37 -3.01
CA ASP A 81 9.73 11.56 -2.96
C ASP A 81 10.34 11.03 -1.64
N TYR A 82 9.53 10.51 -0.71
CA TYR A 82 9.99 10.08 0.62
C TYR A 82 9.96 8.57 0.83
N PHE A 83 9.24 7.82 -0.02
CA PHE A 83 9.20 6.36 0.02
C PHE A 83 10.15 5.80 -1.02
N HIS A 84 11.13 5.00 -0.58
CA HIS A 84 12.13 4.39 -1.47
C HIS A 84 12.21 2.89 -1.25
N TRP A 85 12.59 2.16 -2.27
CA TRP A 85 12.98 0.76 -2.19
C TRP A 85 14.24 0.57 -3.02
N ASP A 86 15.05 -0.45 -2.71
CA ASP A 86 16.37 -0.64 -3.30
C ASP A 86 16.30 -1.37 -4.64
N ASP A 87 16.11 -0.63 -5.74
CA ASP A 87 15.84 -1.12 -7.09
C ASP A 87 16.80 -2.22 -7.61
N ASP A 88 17.96 -2.41 -6.99
CA ASP A 88 18.94 -3.42 -7.40
C ASP A 88 18.72 -4.82 -6.79
N THR A 89 17.63 -5.02 -6.03
CA THR A 89 17.32 -6.29 -5.37
C THR A 89 16.03 -6.93 -5.87
N GLN A 90 16.00 -8.28 -5.91
CA GLN A 90 14.75 -9.02 -6.17
C GLN A 90 13.66 -8.70 -5.15
N GLU A 91 14.03 -8.27 -3.94
CA GLU A 91 13.06 -7.83 -2.94
C GLU A 91 12.38 -6.54 -3.37
N ALA A 92 13.16 -5.56 -3.81
CA ALA A 92 12.62 -4.28 -4.23
C ALA A 92 11.86 -4.36 -5.55
N GLU A 93 12.27 -5.22 -6.48
CA GLU A 93 11.48 -5.53 -7.68
C GLU A 93 10.06 -5.97 -7.26
N ARG A 94 9.94 -6.88 -6.29
CA ARG A 94 8.63 -7.31 -5.76
C ARG A 94 7.86 -6.19 -5.07
N VAL A 95 8.55 -5.28 -4.37
CA VAL A 95 7.92 -4.09 -3.77
C VAL A 95 7.34 -3.21 -4.86
N GLY A 96 8.15 -2.82 -5.85
CA GLY A 96 7.75 -1.96 -6.96
C GLY A 96 6.61 -2.57 -7.77
N GLU A 97 6.73 -3.83 -8.20
CA GLU A 97 5.67 -4.55 -8.90
C GLU A 97 4.36 -4.55 -8.13
N THR A 98 4.41 -4.84 -6.82
CA THR A 98 3.20 -4.88 -5.99
C THR A 98 2.55 -3.51 -5.85
N LEU A 99 3.33 -2.45 -5.68
CA LEU A 99 2.80 -1.10 -5.63
C LEU A 99 2.15 -0.69 -6.96
N HIS A 100 2.76 -1.07 -8.09
CA HIS A 100 2.21 -0.81 -9.42
C HIS A 100 0.92 -1.63 -9.67
N ASP A 101 0.89 -2.89 -9.24
CA ASP A 101 -0.31 -3.74 -9.26
C ASP A 101 -1.46 -3.08 -8.48
N TRP A 102 -1.15 -2.55 -7.29
CA TRP A 102 -2.15 -1.87 -6.46
C TRP A 102 -2.63 -0.55 -7.06
N ALA A 103 -1.72 0.26 -7.61
CA ALA A 103 -2.05 1.59 -8.12
C ALA A 103 -2.91 1.56 -9.41
N SER A 104 -2.81 0.47 -10.18
CA SER A 104 -3.51 0.29 -11.46
C SER A 104 -4.36 -0.99 -11.49
N PRO A 105 -5.32 -1.18 -10.56
CA PRO A 105 -6.03 -2.46 -10.42
C PRO A 105 -6.99 -2.75 -11.57
N GLU A 106 -7.39 -1.73 -12.34
CA GLU A 106 -8.19 -1.91 -13.55
C GLU A 106 -7.38 -2.53 -14.71
N ILE A 107 -6.05 -2.44 -14.63
CA ILE A 107 -5.12 -2.95 -15.65
C ILE A 107 -4.48 -4.25 -15.18
N ASN A 108 -4.07 -4.31 -13.91
CA ASN A 108 -3.26 -5.39 -13.37
C ASN A 108 -4.12 -6.47 -12.71
N TYR A 109 -4.65 -6.20 -11.52
CA TYR A 109 -5.48 -7.14 -10.77
C TYR A 109 -6.56 -6.39 -9.97
N PRO A 110 -7.85 -6.78 -10.09
CA PRO A 110 -8.90 -6.24 -9.24
C PRO A 110 -8.56 -6.44 -7.76
N LEU A 111 -8.79 -5.42 -6.93
CA LEU A 111 -8.47 -5.46 -5.49
C LEU A 111 -9.58 -6.18 -4.72
N THR A 112 -9.45 -7.49 -4.58
CA THR A 112 -10.35 -8.36 -3.83
C THR A 112 -9.58 -9.02 -2.68
N LEU A 113 -10.28 -9.59 -1.70
CA LEU A 113 -9.61 -10.35 -0.63
C LEU A 113 -8.77 -11.52 -1.18
N GLU A 114 -9.18 -12.11 -2.30
CA GLU A 114 -8.44 -13.19 -2.94
C GLU A 114 -7.12 -12.69 -3.54
N THR A 115 -7.16 -11.62 -4.35
CA THR A 115 -5.93 -11.06 -4.94
C THR A 115 -4.99 -10.51 -3.87
N VAL A 116 -5.52 -9.98 -2.75
CA VAL A 116 -4.72 -9.54 -1.60
C VAL A 116 -4.00 -10.70 -0.92
N ARG A 117 -4.61 -11.90 -0.83
CA ARG A 117 -3.89 -13.09 -0.35
C ARG A 117 -2.73 -13.45 -1.26
N LEU A 118 -2.93 -13.38 -2.57
CA LEU A 118 -1.88 -13.66 -3.56
C LEU A 118 -0.73 -12.64 -3.46
N PHE A 119 -1.03 -11.34 -3.34
CA PHE A 119 -0.01 -10.31 -3.11
C PHE A 119 0.79 -10.60 -1.84
N ARG A 120 0.10 -10.89 -0.73
CA ARG A 120 0.74 -11.22 0.54
C ARG A 120 1.68 -12.42 0.42
N GLU A 121 1.26 -13.48 -0.27
CA GLU A 121 2.08 -14.68 -0.46
C GLU A 121 3.29 -14.41 -1.34
N ARG A 122 3.13 -13.68 -2.44
CA ARG A 122 4.25 -13.23 -3.30
C ARG A 122 5.26 -12.42 -2.50
N LEU A 123 4.79 -11.45 -1.71
CA LEU A 123 5.65 -10.61 -0.87
C LEU A 123 6.41 -11.43 0.18
N ALA A 124 5.74 -12.38 0.84
CA ALA A 124 6.33 -13.16 1.94
C ALA A 124 7.28 -14.27 1.46
N THR A 125 7.06 -14.83 0.27
CA THR A 125 7.79 -16.02 -0.21
C THR A 125 8.66 -15.79 -1.43
N GLY A 126 8.44 -14.69 -2.16
CA GLY A 126 9.07 -14.42 -3.45
C GLY A 126 8.54 -15.26 -4.61
N LYS A 127 7.51 -16.10 -4.40
CA LYS A 127 6.94 -16.95 -5.45
C LYS A 127 5.95 -16.19 -6.32
N ASP A 128 5.98 -16.46 -7.62
CA ASP A 128 4.98 -15.96 -8.57
C ASP A 128 3.70 -16.82 -8.49
N VAL A 129 2.85 -16.49 -7.54
CA VAL A 129 1.59 -17.20 -7.29
C VAL A 129 0.48 -16.85 -8.27
N PHE A 130 0.62 -15.77 -9.05
CA PHE A 130 -0.40 -15.33 -10.01
C PHE A 130 -0.38 -16.14 -11.31
N LYS A 131 0.75 -16.77 -11.65
CA LYS A 131 0.84 -17.71 -12.78
C LYS A 131 0.14 -19.03 -12.48
N ASP A 132 0.21 -19.52 -11.25
CA ASP A 132 -0.42 -20.78 -10.83
C ASP A 132 -1.96 -20.67 -10.78
N THR A 133 -2.51 -19.47 -10.53
CA THR A 133 -3.98 -19.26 -10.48
C THR A 133 -4.65 -19.16 -11.85
N ARG A 134 -3.89 -19.04 -12.96
CA ARG A 134 -4.43 -18.97 -14.34
C ARG A 134 -4.68 -20.36 -14.97
N MET A 135 -4.57 -21.45 -14.20
CA MET A 135 -4.68 -22.84 -14.69
C MET A 135 -5.95 -23.60 -14.23
N THR A 136 -6.98 -22.92 -13.76
CA THR A 136 -8.30 -23.50 -13.42
C THR A 136 -9.42 -22.67 -14.01
#